data_AF-A0A553RPX2-F1
#
_entry.id   AF-A0A553RPX2-F1
#
_cell.length_a   1.000
_cell.length_b   1.000
_cell.length_c   1.000
_cell.angle_alpha   90.00
_cell.angle_beta   90.00
_cell.angle_gamma   90.00
#
_symmetry.space_group_name_H-M   'P 1'
#
loop_
_entity.id
_entity.type
_entity.pdbx_description
1 polymer ?
#
loop_
_entity_poly.entity_id
_entity_poly.type
_entity_poly.pdbx_seq_one_letter_code
_entity_poly.pdbx_strand_id
1 'polypeptide(L)'
;MIMSPLEGPGPDICLASGFFPREKLMTLTGESQSRKILDTRNASLFKSSKTYYYAGFTQGEIQTCEMDGKTQTKNKMEEKVTNPLPGNPKANTISLLFTGLRVLLAKCVGVNVLLTVKALLV
;
A
#
# COMPACT_ATOMS: atom_id res chain seq x y z
N MET A 1 1.17 -6.81 9.75
CA MET A 1 2.52 -6.31 9.45
C MET A 1 2.74 -6.22 7.95
N ILE A 2 3.06 -5.02 7.45
CA ILE A 2 3.44 -4.76 6.05
C ILE A 2 4.93 -4.38 6.03
N MET A 3 5.64 -4.88 5.03
CA MET A 3 7.05 -4.59 4.79
C MET A 3 7.20 -4.10 3.35
N SER A 4 7.87 -2.97 3.15
CA SER A 4 8.05 -2.40 1.80
C SER A 4 9.41 -1.74 1.67
N PRO A 5 10.25 -2.18 0.70
CA PRO A 5 11.36 -1.39 0.22
C PRO A 5 10.84 -0.24 -0.65
N LEU A 6 11.22 1.01 -0.36
CA LEU A 6 10.86 2.17 -1.20
C LEU A 6 12.10 2.64 -1.97
N GLU A 7 11.94 2.80 -3.29
CA GLU A 7 12.95 3.33 -4.20
C GLU A 7 12.76 4.85 -4.40
N GLY A 8 13.85 5.62 -4.35
CA GLY A 8 13.85 7.06 -4.61
C GLY A 8 15.27 7.58 -4.84
N PRO A 9 15.47 8.89 -5.13
CA PRO A 9 16.81 9.49 -5.27
C PRO A 9 17.61 9.56 -3.94
N GLY A 10 17.10 8.91 -2.89
CA GLY A 10 17.73 8.79 -1.58
C GLY A 10 18.05 7.33 -1.25
N PRO A 11 18.53 7.04 -0.03
CA PRO A 11 18.83 5.67 0.37
C PRO A 11 17.57 4.81 0.36
N ASP A 12 17.72 3.54 -0.05
CA ASP A 12 16.65 2.55 0.06
C ASP A 12 16.19 2.44 1.52
N ILE A 13 14.88 2.43 1.71
CA ILE A 13 14.27 2.33 3.05
C ILE A 13 13.38 1.09 3.12
N CYS A 14 13.46 0.34 4.22
CA CYS A 14 12.47 -0.69 4.55
C CYS A 14 11.52 -0.19 5.62
N LEU A 15 10.23 -0.11 5.29
CA LEU A 15 9.18 0.25 6.24
C LEU A 15 8.52 -1.01 6.81
N ALA A 16 8.63 -1.22 8.12
CA ALA A 16 7.81 -2.17 8.88
C ALA A 16 6.63 -1.42 9.53
N SER A 17 5.41 -1.84 9.26
CA SER A 17 4.20 -1.25 9.87
C SER A 17 3.27 -2.30 10.44
N GLY A 18 2.52 -1.96 11.49
CA GLY A 18 1.50 -2.84 12.04
C GLY A 18 2.06 -4.07 12.76
N PHE A 19 3.17 -3.90 13.49
CA PHE A 19 3.78 -4.96 14.31
C PHE A 19 3.63 -4.69 15.81
N PHE A 20 3.69 -5.76 16.60
CA PHE A 20 3.63 -5.79 18.06
C PHE A 20 4.29 -7.09 18.55
N PRO A 21 5.03 -7.13 19.68
CA PRO A 21 5.42 -6.03 20.57
C PRO A 21 6.44 -5.03 19.96
N ARG A 22 6.77 -3.95 20.69
CA ARG A 22 7.66 -2.86 20.24
C ARG A 22 9.10 -3.29 19.98
N GLU A 23 9.65 -4.12 20.87
CA GLU A 23 11.05 -4.50 20.86
C GLU A 23 11.25 -5.74 19.99
N LYS A 24 11.72 -5.49 18.77
CA LYS A 24 11.99 -6.52 17.76
C LYS A 24 13.26 -6.16 16.99
N LEU A 25 13.75 -7.16 16.27
CA LEU A 25 14.91 -7.02 15.41
C LEU A 25 14.45 -7.00 13.94
N MET A 26 14.82 -5.95 13.23
CA MET A 26 14.76 -5.88 11.78
C MET A 26 16.11 -6.29 11.21
N THR A 27 16.13 -7.19 10.24
CA THR A 27 17.32 -7.50 9.46
C THR A 27 17.18 -6.90 8.07
N LEU A 28 18.18 -6.13 7.64
CA LEU A 28 18.34 -5.68 6.27
C LEU A 28 19.50 -6.42 5.63
N THR A 29 19.33 -6.91 4.41
CA THR A 29 20.40 -7.53 3.63
C THR A 29 20.65 -6.71 2.37
N GLY A 30 21.88 -6.22 2.23
CA GLY A 30 22.33 -5.52 1.02
C GLY A 30 22.88 -6.47 -0.05
N GLU A 31 23.25 -5.90 -1.20
CA GLU A 31 23.77 -6.63 -2.36
C GLU A 31 25.04 -7.45 -2.06
N SER A 32 25.93 -6.95 -1.21
CA SER A 32 27.16 -7.65 -0.81
C SER A 32 26.93 -8.71 0.29
N GLN A 33 25.70 -9.20 0.46
CA GLN A 33 25.28 -10.03 1.61
C GLN A 33 25.54 -9.39 2.98
N SER A 34 25.72 -8.06 3.01
CA SER A 34 25.93 -7.33 4.26
C SER A 34 24.63 -7.30 5.05
N ARG A 35 24.65 -7.97 6.22
CA ARG A 35 23.50 -8.05 7.12
C ARG A 35 23.57 -6.93 8.15
N LYS A 36 22.57 -6.04 8.16
CA LYS A 36 22.42 -5.00 9.17
C LYS A 36 21.23 -5.33 10.06
N ILE A 37 21.49 -5.51 11.35
CA ILE A 37 20.44 -5.75 12.36
C ILE A 37 20.11 -4.40 13.01
N LEU A 38 18.83 -4.03 12.99
CA LEU A 38 18.30 -2.80 13.55
C LEU A 38 17.30 -3.14 14.66
N ASP A 39 17.37 -2.39 15.74
CA ASP A 39 16.48 -2.52 16.89
C ASP A 39 15.30 -1.55 16.77
N THR A 40 14.08 -2.07 16.94
CA THR A 40 12.85 -1.30 16.84
C THR A 40 12.40 -0.63 18.13
N ARG A 41 13.26 -0.51 19.15
CA ARG A 41 13.00 0.22 20.42
C ARG A 41 12.52 1.65 20.19
N ASN A 42 12.95 2.32 19.13
CA ASN A 42 12.51 3.67 18.77
C ASN A 42 11.31 3.69 17.81
N ALA A 43 10.62 2.56 17.63
CA ALA A 43 9.43 2.50 16.79
C ALA A 43 8.31 3.38 17.34
N SER A 44 7.61 4.02 16.41
CA SER A 44 6.54 4.96 16.69
C SER A 44 5.22 4.23 16.85
N LEU A 45 4.42 4.65 17.83
CA LEU A 45 3.12 4.05 18.13
C LEU A 45 2.02 4.68 17.26
N PHE A 46 1.30 3.83 16.53
CA PHE A 46 0.04 4.20 15.93
C PHE A 46 -1.08 4.05 16.97
N LYS A 47 -1.55 5.18 17.52
CA LYS A 47 -2.44 5.25 18.69
C LYS A 47 -3.78 4.52 18.52
N SER A 48 -4.31 4.48 17.30
CA SER A 48 -5.62 3.91 16.99
C SER A 48 -5.60 2.38 17.03
N SER A 49 -4.72 1.73 16.25
CA SER A 49 -4.62 0.26 16.23
C SER A 49 -3.68 -0.33 17.30
N LYS A 50 -3.03 0.50 18.12
CA LYS A 50 -2.03 0.09 19.14
C LYS A 50 -0.87 -0.73 18.56
N THR A 51 -0.49 -0.46 17.32
CA THR A 51 0.63 -1.12 16.64
C THR A 51 1.77 -0.15 16.38
N TYR A 52 2.96 -0.68 16.11
CA TYR A 52 4.17 0.10 15.88
C TYR A 52 4.52 0.19 14.40
N TYR A 53 5.25 1.25 14.03
CA TYR A 53 5.90 1.41 12.73
C TYR A 53 7.36 1.83 12.90
N TYR A 54 8.21 1.31 12.02
CA TYR A 54 9.66 1.50 12.05
C TYR A 54 10.22 1.53 10.63
N ALA A 55 11.10 2.49 10.35
CA ALA A 55 11.79 2.62 9.07
C ALA A 55 13.29 2.36 9.27
N GLY A 56 13.81 1.34 8.61
CA GLY A 56 15.22 1.01 8.59
C GLY A 56 15.86 1.43 7.27
N PHE A 57 17.08 1.94 7.32
CA PHE A 57 17.86 2.30 6.13
C PHE A 57 19.34 1.92 6.28
N THR A 58 20.00 1.76 5.14
CA THR A 58 21.44 1.52 5.03
C THR A 58 22.04 2.41 3.94
N GLN A 59 23.35 2.58 3.93
CA GLN A 59 24.04 3.43 2.94
C GLN A 59 24.09 2.80 1.53
N GLY A 60 23.77 1.52 1.41
CA GLY A 60 23.71 0.78 0.15
C GLY A 60 22.29 0.36 -0.23
N GLU A 61 22.18 -0.35 -1.35
CA GLU A 61 20.93 -0.91 -1.84
C GLU A 61 20.40 -2.00 -0.90
N ILE A 62 19.10 -1.94 -0.58
CA ILE A 62 18.45 -2.96 0.26
C ILE A 62 17.84 -4.00 -0.66
N GLN A 63 18.40 -5.20 -0.70
CA GLN A 63 17.83 -6.30 -1.46
C GLN A 63 16.73 -7.01 -0.70
N THR A 64 16.93 -7.27 0.60
CA THR A 64 15.93 -7.95 1.42
C THR A 64 15.76 -7.27 2.76
N CYS A 65 14.53 -7.35 3.27
CA CYS A 65 14.16 -6.90 4.58
C CYS A 65 13.42 -8.01 5.29
N GLU A 66 13.86 -8.36 6.49
CA GLU A 66 13.29 -9.43 7.29
C GLU A 66 12.93 -8.94 8.70
N MET A 67 11.74 -9.31 9.17
CA MET A 67 11.30 -9.10 10.55
C MET A 67 10.24 -10.14 10.91
N ASP A 68 10.32 -10.72 12.10
CA ASP A 68 9.38 -11.77 12.56
C ASP A 68 9.23 -12.96 11.57
N GLY A 69 10.32 -13.36 10.91
CA GLY A 69 10.29 -14.42 9.89
C GLY A 69 9.54 -14.05 8.61
N LYS A 70 9.13 -12.79 8.45
CA LYS A 70 8.61 -12.25 7.19
C LYS A 70 9.74 -11.58 6.45
N THR A 71 10.04 -12.09 5.26
CA THR A 71 11.05 -11.54 4.37
C THR A 71 10.38 -10.91 3.17
N GLN A 72 10.77 -9.69 2.84
CA GLN A 72 10.42 -9.01 1.59
C GLN A 72 11.69 -8.76 0.79
N THR A 73 11.67 -9.16 -0.47
CA THR A 73 12.71 -8.90 -1.44
C THR A 73 12.36 -7.65 -2.23
N LYS A 74 13.38 -6.91 -2.68
CA LYS A 74 13.28 -5.84 -3.68
C LYS A 74 13.01 -6.46 -5.05
N ASN A 75 11.85 -7.08 -5.20
CA ASN A 75 11.31 -7.43 -6.51
C ASN A 75 10.41 -6.26 -6.93
N LYS A 76 10.57 -5.77 -8.17
CA LYS A 76 9.70 -4.77 -8.79
C LYS A 76 8.24 -5.15 -8.54
N MET A 77 7.62 -4.50 -7.55
CA MET A 77 6.19 -4.40 -7.32
C MET A 77 5.36 -5.53 -7.96
N GLU A 78 5.43 -6.76 -7.43
CA GLU A 78 4.24 -7.62 -7.43
C GLU A 78 3.39 -7.16 -6.24
N GLU A 79 2.58 -6.15 -6.54
CA GLU A 79 1.53 -5.61 -5.70
C GLU A 79 0.50 -6.71 -5.38
N LYS A 80 0.76 -7.58 -4.40
CA LYS A 80 -0.32 -8.25 -3.67
C LYS A 80 -0.79 -7.35 -2.53
N VAL A 81 -1.30 -6.17 -2.89
CA VAL A 81 -2.01 -5.27 -1.97
C VAL A 81 -3.40 -5.87 -1.72
N THR A 82 -3.49 -6.70 -0.69
CA THR A 82 -4.78 -6.90 -0.03
C THR A 82 -5.06 -5.63 0.80
N ASN A 83 -5.97 -4.83 0.26
CA ASN A 83 -6.62 -3.62 0.79
C ASN A 83 -5.95 -2.28 0.45
N PRO A 84 -6.64 -1.40 -0.31
CA PRO A 84 -6.09 -0.16 -0.83
C PRO A 84 -6.00 0.92 0.24
N LEU A 85 -4.82 1.54 0.40
CA LEU A 85 -4.67 2.85 1.03
C LEU A 85 -4.09 3.82 -0.01
N PRO A 86 -4.61 5.06 -0.11
CA PRO A 86 -4.56 5.87 -1.32
C PRO A 86 -3.25 6.64 -1.38
N GLY A 87 -2.54 6.53 -2.50
CA GLY A 87 -1.27 7.23 -2.66
C GLY A 87 -0.61 7.05 -4.00
N ASN A 88 -1.33 7.27 -5.10
CA ASN A 88 -0.72 7.54 -6.41
C ASN A 88 -1.67 8.41 -7.27
N PRO A 89 -1.30 9.66 -7.61
CA PRO A 89 -2.20 10.62 -8.27
C PRO A 89 -2.52 10.29 -9.74
N LYS A 90 -1.99 9.20 -10.30
CA LYS A 90 -2.16 8.80 -11.70
C LYS A 90 -3.26 7.75 -11.94
N ALA A 91 -3.78 7.12 -10.89
CA ALA A 91 -4.92 6.19 -10.98
C ALA A 91 -6.29 6.91 -10.86
N ASN A 92 -6.30 8.18 -10.49
CA ASN A 92 -7.51 8.92 -10.11
C ASN A 92 -8.42 9.25 -11.31
N THR A 93 -7.88 9.38 -12.52
CA THR A 93 -8.69 9.75 -13.70
C THR A 93 -9.60 8.62 -14.14
N ILE A 94 -9.10 7.37 -14.12
CA ILE A 94 -9.87 6.20 -14.57
C ILE A 94 -10.97 5.87 -13.55
N SER A 95 -10.69 5.96 -12.25
CA SER A 95 -11.69 5.73 -11.21
C SER A 95 -12.81 6.79 -11.23
N LEU A 96 -12.47 8.07 -11.42
CA LEU A 96 -13.46 9.13 -11.60
C LEU A 96 -14.28 8.97 -12.90
N LEU A 97 -13.64 8.54 -13.99
CA LEU A 97 -14.32 8.25 -15.27
C LEU A 97 -15.32 7.10 -15.14
N PHE A 98 -14.96 5.98 -14.50
CA PHE A 98 -15.89 4.87 -14.30
C PHE A 98 -17.01 5.21 -13.31
N THR A 99 -16.71 5.98 -12.27
CA THR A 99 -17.73 6.46 -11.32
C THR A 99 -18.71 7.41 -12.03
N GLY A 100 -18.22 8.33 -12.87
CA GLY A 100 -19.04 9.21 -13.71
C GLY A 100 -19.86 8.47 -14.76
N LEU A 101 -19.27 7.46 -15.41
CA LEU A 101 -19.95 6.62 -16.41
C LEU A 101 -21.12 5.84 -15.80
N ARG A 102 -20.97 5.29 -14.58
CA ARG A 102 -22.10 4.62 -13.89
C ARG A 102 -23.24 5.57 -13.58
N VAL A 103 -22.95 6.82 -13.21
CA VAL A 103 -23.98 7.85 -12.97
C VAL A 103 -24.69 8.26 -14.28
N LEU A 104 -23.96 8.36 -15.39
CA LEU A 104 -24.55 8.63 -16.72
C LEU A 104 -25.43 7.47 -17.20
N LEU A 105 -24.96 6.22 -17.08
CA LEU A 105 -25.75 5.05 -17.44
C LEU A 105 -27.03 4.93 -16.59
N ALA A 106 -26.95 5.22 -15.29
CA ALA A 106 -28.15 5.23 -14.42
C ALA A 106 -29.17 6.30 -14.86
N LYS A 107 -28.72 7.49 -15.27
CA LYS A 107 -29.61 8.55 -15.79
C LYS A 107 -30.20 8.20 -17.15
N CYS A 108 -29.43 7.61 -18.07
CA CYS A 108 -29.92 7.20 -19.38
C CYS A 108 -30.92 6.02 -19.31
N VAL A 109 -30.69 5.05 -18.43
CA VAL A 109 -31.64 3.95 -18.19
C VAL A 109 -32.94 4.50 -17.58
N GLY A 110 -32.84 5.45 -16.63
CA GLY A 110 -34.01 6.08 -16.04
C GLY A 110 -34.91 6.80 -17.06
N VAL A 111 -34.33 7.52 -18.01
CA VAL A 111 -35.11 8.24 -19.06
C VAL A 111 -35.73 7.26 -20.07
N ASN A 112 -35.01 6.22 -20.49
CA ASN A 112 -35.55 5.22 -21.41
C ASN A 112 -36.67 4.37 -20.77
N VAL A 113 -36.52 3.98 -19.50
CA VAL A 113 -37.58 3.27 -18.75
C VAL A 113 -38.79 4.17 -18.51
N LEU A 114 -38.59 5.44 -18.14
CA LEU A 114 -39.70 6.38 -17.94
C LEU A 114 -40.49 6.64 -19.24
N LEU A 115 -39.82 6.74 -20.39
CA LEU A 115 -40.47 6.86 -21.69
C LEU A 115 -41.25 5.59 -22.07
N THR A 116 -40.71 4.41 -21.74
CA THR A 116 -41.38 3.14 -22.01
C THR A 116 -42.62 2.95 -21.13
N VAL A 117 -42.54 3.33 -19.85
CA VAL A 117 -43.68 3.30 -18.92
C VAL A 117 -44.75 4.32 -19.33
N LYS A 118 -44.39 5.54 -19.73
CA LYS A 118 -45.37 6.52 -20.27
C LYS A 118 -46.06 6.04 -21.54
N ALA A 119 -45.36 5.30 -22.41
CA ALA A 119 -45.93 4.73 -23.63
C ALA A 119 -46.89 3.56 -23.37
N LEU A 120 -46.76 2.88 -22.23
CA LEU A 120 -47.61 1.76 -21.80
C LEU A 120 -48.82 2.20 -20.96
N LEU A 121 -48.85 3.47 -20.52
CA LEU A 121 -49.91 4.06 -19.69
C LEU A 121 -50.84 4.98 -20.50
N VAL A 122 -50.78 4.88 -21.84
CA VAL A 122 -51.75 5.39 -22.82
C VAL A 122 -52.58 4.22 -23.33
#